data_AF-A0AAX0IX20-F1
#
_entry.id   AF-A0AAX0IX20-F1
#
_cell.length_a   1.000
_cell.length_b   1.000
_cell.length_c   1.000
_cell.angle_alpha   90.00
_cell.angle_beta   90.00
_cell.angle_gamma   90.00
#
_symmetry.space_group_name_H-M   'P 1'
#
loop_
_entity.id
_entity.type
_entity.pdbx_description
1 polymer ?
#
loop_
_entity_poly.entity_id
_entity_poly.type
_entity_poly.pdbx_seq_one_letter_code
_entity_poly.pdbx_strand_id
1 'polypeptide(L)'
;MDEKIEIKKQDFYEMMYLMEKILYIAERSGAREDSDNNAYSLAITFGKENVVQELLSLRRNMDRYLDERAEEELEKILESIDDITIPYDLTLEALRKEIEPYLPKRVEG
;
A
#
# COMPACT_ATOMS: atom_id res chain seq x y z
N MET A 1 -21.93 17.49 -2.02
CA MET A 1 -20.48 17.28 -2.12
C MET A 1 -20.23 16.72 -3.52
N ASP A 2 -19.99 17.63 -4.47
CA ASP A 2 -19.59 17.33 -5.85
C ASP A 2 -18.32 18.15 -6.18
N GLU A 3 -17.49 18.43 -5.17
CA GLU A 3 -16.22 19.11 -5.41
C GLU A 3 -15.30 18.18 -6.18
N LYS A 4 -14.83 18.66 -7.32
CA LYS A 4 -13.97 17.93 -8.24
C LYS A 4 -12.56 18.47 -8.10
N ILE A 5 -11.59 17.57 -7.95
CA ILE A 5 -10.17 17.92 -8.05
C ILE A 5 -9.80 17.86 -9.53
N GLU A 6 -9.40 19.01 -10.10
CA GLU A 6 -8.82 19.04 -11.44
C GLU A 6 -7.34 18.66 -11.38
N ILE A 7 -7.00 17.56 -12.04
CA ILE A 7 -5.62 17.04 -12.08
C ILE A 7 -5.11 16.99 -13.52
N LYS A 8 -3.79 17.10 -13.67
CA LYS A 8 -3.16 16.88 -14.98
C LYS A 8 -3.33 15.42 -15.40
N LYS A 9 -3.59 15.20 -16.69
CA LYS A 9 -3.72 13.87 -17.27
C LYS A 9 -2.49 12.98 -17.04
N GLN A 10 -1.29 13.56 -17.07
CA GLN A 10 -0.05 12.83 -16.81
C GLN A 10 0.02 12.33 -15.36
N ASP A 11 -0.23 13.22 -14.40
CA ASP A 11 -0.25 12.88 -12.97
C ASP A 11 -1.32 11.81 -12.67
N PHE A 12 -2.48 11.88 -13.33
CA PHE A 12 -3.49 10.82 -13.27
C PHE A 12 -2.97 9.46 -13.74
N TYR A 13 -2.26 9.42 -14.88
CA TYR A 13 -1.69 8.17 -15.38
C TYR A 13 -0.57 7.63 -14.50
N GLU A 14 0.25 8.50 -13.90
CA GLU A 14 1.27 8.10 -12.94
C GLU A 14 0.65 7.48 -11.69
N MET A 15 -0.45 8.07 -11.17
CA MET A 15 -1.22 7.47 -10.07
C MET A 15 -1.75 6.08 -10.44
N MET A 16 -2.42 5.95 -11.59
CA MET A 16 -2.97 4.68 -12.04
C MET A 16 -1.87 3.63 -12.20
N TYR A 17 -0.75 3.99 -12.84
CA TYR A 17 0.36 3.07 -13.04
C TYR A 17 0.93 2.56 -11.71
N LEU A 18 1.14 3.45 -10.73
CA LEU A 18 1.70 3.06 -9.44
C LEU A 18 0.71 2.22 -8.63
N MET A 19 -0.58 2.54 -8.69
CA MET A 19 -1.64 1.73 -8.09
C MET A 19 -1.66 0.31 -8.68
N GLU A 20 -1.64 0.17 -10.00
CA GLU A 20 -1.59 -1.13 -10.68
C GLU A 20 -0.31 -1.91 -10.34
N LYS A 21 0.84 -1.23 -10.25
CA LYS A 21 2.11 -1.84 -9.83
C LYS A 21 2.00 -2.41 -8.41
N ILE A 22 1.46 -1.65 -7.45
CA ILE A 22 1.28 -2.09 -6.06
C ILE A 22 0.34 -3.29 -5.99
N LEU A 23 -0.80 -3.22 -6.69
CA LEU A 23 -1.77 -4.32 -6.75
C LEU A 23 -1.16 -5.59 -7.34
N TYR A 24 -0.44 -5.46 -8.46
CA TYR A 24 0.25 -6.59 -9.08
C TYR A 24 1.26 -7.25 -8.14
N ILE A 25 2.08 -6.46 -7.44
CA ILE A 25 3.06 -6.99 -6.49
C ILE A 25 2.37 -7.66 -5.31
N ALA A 26 1.33 -7.05 -4.74
CA ALA A 26 0.59 -7.59 -3.61
C ALA A 26 -0.10 -8.91 -3.96
N GLU A 27 -0.82 -8.97 -5.08
CA GLU A 27 -1.52 -10.17 -5.55
C GLU A 27 -0.54 -11.32 -5.78
N ARG A 28 0.56 -11.06 -6.51
CA ARG A 28 1.55 -12.10 -6.83
C ARG A 28 2.34 -12.56 -5.62
N SER A 29 2.56 -11.67 -4.66
CA SER A 29 3.23 -12.04 -3.41
C SER A 29 2.31 -12.82 -2.49
N GLY A 30 1.01 -12.52 -2.46
CA GLY A 30 0.02 -13.23 -1.63
C GLY A 30 -0.42 -14.59 -2.18
N ALA A 31 -0.18 -14.85 -3.46
CA ALA A 31 -0.57 -16.10 -4.11
C ALA A 31 0.28 -17.33 -3.75
N ARG A 32 1.37 -17.19 -2.98
CA ARG A 32 2.18 -18.35 -2.56
C ARG A 32 1.63 -18.94 -1.27
N GLU A 33 1.86 -20.24 -1.08
CA GLU A 33 1.31 -20.98 0.06
C GLU A 33 2.10 -20.76 1.35
N ASP A 34 3.40 -20.49 1.23
CA ASP A 34 4.30 -20.32 2.37
C ASP A 34 4.31 -18.85 2.83
N SER A 35 3.97 -18.64 4.10
CA SER A 35 3.83 -17.31 4.71
C SER A 35 5.10 -16.48 4.61
N ASP A 36 6.24 -17.10 4.86
CA ASP A 36 7.55 -16.44 4.78
C ASP A 36 7.85 -16.02 3.34
N ASN A 37 7.66 -16.93 2.38
CA ASN A 37 7.85 -16.63 0.97
C ASN A 37 6.95 -15.48 0.49
N ASN A 38 5.72 -15.37 1.00
CA ASN A 38 4.82 -14.26 0.69
C ASN A 38 5.38 -12.94 1.22
N ALA A 39 5.72 -12.90 2.51
CA ALA A 39 6.26 -11.71 3.16
C ALA A 39 7.58 -11.26 2.52
N TYR A 40 8.50 -12.19 2.24
CA TYR A 40 9.75 -11.88 1.57
C TYR A 40 9.55 -11.46 0.11
N SER A 41 8.64 -12.11 -0.64
CA SER A 41 8.36 -11.72 -2.03
C SER A 41 7.83 -10.29 -2.10
N LEU A 42 6.93 -9.92 -1.18
CA LEU A 42 6.40 -8.56 -1.07
C LEU A 42 7.53 -7.57 -0.78
N ALA A 43 8.27 -7.79 0.31
CA ALA A 43 9.32 -6.87 0.77
C ALA A 43 10.44 -6.69 -0.26
N ILE A 44 10.92 -7.79 -0.85
CA ILE A 44 11.97 -7.77 -1.87
C ILE A 44 11.49 -7.03 -3.12
N THR A 45 10.27 -7.31 -3.58
CA THR A 45 9.76 -6.70 -4.82
C THR A 45 9.45 -5.21 -4.63
N PHE A 46 8.88 -4.81 -3.48
CA PHE A 46 8.71 -3.40 -3.12
C PHE A 46 10.04 -2.64 -3.16
N GLY A 47 11.11 -3.24 -2.62
CA GLY A 47 12.45 -2.67 -2.67
C GLY A 47 13.02 -2.58 -4.07
N LYS A 48 12.94 -3.67 -4.86
CA LYS A 48 13.49 -3.73 -6.23
C LYS A 48 12.80 -2.76 -7.18
N GLU A 49 11.48 -2.62 -7.05
CA GLU A 49 10.65 -1.76 -7.91
C GLU A 49 10.54 -0.32 -7.39
N ASN A 50 11.33 0.05 -6.37
CA ASN A 50 11.38 1.40 -5.77
C ASN A 50 10.00 1.98 -5.38
N VAL A 51 9.04 1.12 -5.02
CA VAL A 51 7.63 1.49 -4.82
C VAL A 51 7.47 2.64 -3.82
N VAL A 52 8.20 2.59 -2.70
CA VAL A 52 8.12 3.63 -1.66
C VAL A 52 8.59 4.99 -2.18
N GLN A 53 9.68 5.03 -2.95
CA GLN A 53 10.20 6.29 -3.49
C GLN A 53 9.28 6.86 -4.56
N GLU A 54 8.72 6.01 -5.42
CA GLU A 54 7.71 6.41 -6.41
C GLU A 54 6.44 6.96 -5.71
N LEU A 55 5.97 6.31 -4.65
CA LEU A 55 4.82 6.78 -3.85
C LEU A 55 5.08 8.14 -3.20
N LEU A 56 6.27 8.33 -2.61
CA LEU A 56 6.65 9.61 -2.00
C LEU A 56 6.73 10.73 -3.05
N SER A 57 7.26 10.43 -4.24
CA SER A 57 7.31 11.39 -5.34
C SER A 57 5.91 11.77 -5.81
N LEU A 58 5.04 10.77 -5.97
CA LEU A 58 3.65 10.98 -6.38
C LEU A 58 2.88 11.80 -5.34
N ARG A 59 3.01 11.49 -4.04
CA ARG A 59 2.40 12.26 -2.95
C ARG A 59 2.77 13.74 -3.04
N ARG A 60 4.07 14.06 -3.18
CA ARG A 60 4.52 15.47 -3.30
C ARG A 60 3.95 16.19 -4.52
N ASN A 61 3.63 15.46 -5.59
CA ASN A 61 2.95 16.04 -6.75
C ASN A 61 1.47 16.25 -6.46
N MET A 62 0.82 15.30 -5.77
CA MET A 62 -0.58 15.38 -5.38
C MET A 62 -0.88 16.48 -4.37
N ASP A 63 0.02 16.71 -3.41
CA ASP A 63 -0.10 17.78 -2.40
C ASP A 63 -0.26 19.17 -3.05
N ARG A 64 0.25 19.37 -4.28
CA ARG A 64 0.12 20.65 -5.01
C ARG A 64 -1.30 20.97 -5.47
N TYR A 65 -2.20 20.00 -5.44
CA TYR A 65 -3.60 20.17 -5.82
C TYR A 65 -4.50 20.50 -4.62
N LEU A 66 -3.95 20.47 -3.41
CA LEU A 66 -4.69 20.77 -2.18
C LEU A 66 -4.50 22.23 -1.80
N ASP A 67 -5.57 22.87 -1.36
CA ASP A 67 -5.51 24.13 -0.63
C ASP A 67 -5.58 23.86 0.89
N GLU A 68 -5.40 24.90 1.71
CA GLU A 68 -5.38 24.77 3.17
C GLU A 68 -6.62 24.04 3.72
N ARG A 69 -7.80 24.27 3.12
CA ARG A 69 -9.02 23.62 3.57
C ARG A 69 -9.03 22.13 3.18
N ALA A 70 -8.65 21.81 1.95
CA ALA A 70 -8.58 20.43 1.48
C ALA A 70 -7.50 19.63 2.24
N GLU A 71 -6.40 20.26 2.64
CA GLU A 71 -5.38 19.67 3.50
C GLU A 71 -5.95 19.32 4.89
N GLU A 72 -6.67 20.22 5.55
CA GLU A 72 -7.33 19.95 6.84
C GLU A 72 -8.38 18.82 6.74
N GLU A 73 -9.14 18.79 5.65
CA GLU A 73 -10.12 17.72 5.40
C GLU A 73 -9.42 16.38 5.17
N LEU A 74 -8.29 16.36 4.45
CA LEU A 74 -7.48 15.17 4.25
C LEU A 74 -6.84 14.69 5.56
N GLU A 75 -6.31 15.60 6.39
CA GLU A 75 -5.69 15.25 7.68
C GLU A 75 -6.66 14.46 8.56
N LYS A 76 -7.92 14.90 8.67
CA LYS A 76 -8.97 14.18 9.43
C LYS A 76 -9.25 12.78 8.90
N ILE A 77 -9.15 12.57 7.59
CA ILE A 77 -9.31 11.23 6.99
C ILE A 77 -8.12 10.35 7.36
N LEU A 78 -6.92 10.93 7.38
CA LEU A 78 -5.67 10.23 7.64
C LEU A 78 -5.41 9.99 9.14
N GLU A 79 -6.11 10.65 10.07
CA GLU A 79 -5.97 10.44 11.52
C GLU A 79 -6.01 8.95 11.91
N SER A 80 -6.86 8.15 11.27
CA SER A 80 -6.97 6.71 11.56
C SER A 80 -5.73 5.88 11.21
N ILE A 81 -4.80 6.43 10.42
CA ILE A 81 -3.53 5.77 10.09
C ILE A 81 -2.64 5.65 11.33
N ASP A 82 -2.74 6.58 12.26
CA ASP A 82 -1.94 6.56 13.50
C ASP A 82 -2.29 5.37 14.40
N ASP A 83 -3.48 4.78 14.23
CA ASP A 83 -3.93 3.59 14.96
C ASP A 83 -3.42 2.26 14.35
N ILE A 84 -2.74 2.30 13.19
CA ILE A 84 -2.19 1.10 12.56
C ILE A 84 -1.04 0.55 13.41
N THR A 85 -1.28 -0.59 14.05
CA THR A 85 -0.27 -1.28 14.85
C THR A 85 0.71 -2.05 13.96
N ILE A 86 2.00 -1.76 14.07
CA ILE A 86 3.06 -2.49 13.38
C ILE A 86 3.74 -3.47 14.34
N PRO A 87 3.85 -4.78 14.00
CA PRO A 87 4.40 -5.79 14.90
C PRO A 87 5.95 -5.80 14.91
N TYR A 88 6.57 -4.78 15.51
CA TYR A 88 8.04 -4.64 15.53
C TYR A 88 8.76 -5.69 16.40
N ASP A 89 8.16 -6.08 17.52
CA ASP A 89 8.82 -6.89 18.56
C ASP A 89 8.47 -8.38 18.49
N LEU A 90 7.80 -8.83 17.43
CA LEU A 90 7.39 -10.23 17.28
C LEU A 90 8.54 -11.11 16.78
N THR A 91 8.62 -12.31 17.35
CA THR A 91 9.48 -13.36 16.81
C THR A 91 8.96 -13.85 15.46
N LEU A 92 9.82 -14.48 14.64
CA LEU A 92 9.40 -15.06 13.36
C LEU A 92 8.24 -16.07 13.53
N GLU A 93 8.22 -16.86 14.60
CA GLU A 93 7.13 -17.79 14.88
C GLU A 93 5.80 -17.07 15.16
N ALA A 94 5.84 -15.96 15.90
CA ALA A 94 4.66 -15.14 16.17
C ALA A 94 4.16 -14.45 14.90
N LEU A 95 5.07 -13.88 14.08
CA LEU A 95 4.71 -13.28 12.79
C LEU A 95 4.00 -14.28 11.86
N ARG A 96 4.45 -15.54 11.83
CA ARG A 96 3.80 -16.60 11.05
C ARG A 96 2.38 -16.91 11.53
N LYS A 97 2.11 -16.88 12.84
CA LYS A 97 0.76 -17.07 13.38
C LYS A 97 -0.16 -15.89 13.04
N GLU A 98 0.36 -14.67 13.08
CA GLU A 98 -0.39 -13.46 12.72
C GLU A 98 -0.78 -13.42 11.24
N ILE A 99 0.09 -13.88 10.33
CA ILE A 99 -0.19 -13.84 8.88
C ILE A 99 -1.09 -15.00 8.40
N GLU A 100 -1.12 -16.14 9.11
CA GLU A 100 -1.85 -17.35 8.72
C GLU A 100 -3.33 -17.14 8.35
N PRO A 101 -4.14 -16.34 9.09
CA PRO A 101 -5.54 -16.10 8.75
C PRO A 101 -5.77 -15.40 7.41
N TYR A 102 -4.74 -14.71 6.90
CA TYR A 102 -4.80 -13.92 5.66
C TYR A 102 -4.28 -14.68 4.44
N LEU A 103 -3.75 -15.89 4.64
CA LEU A 103 -3.28 -16.73 3.53
C LEU A 103 -4.47 -17.32 2.76
N PRO A 104 -4.31 -17.54 1.45
CA PRO A 104 -5.31 -18.28 0.68
C PRO A 104 -5.54 -19.66 1.29
N LYS A 105 -6.81 -19.97 1.62
CA LYS A 105 -7.16 -21.30 2.15
C LYS A 105 -7.01 -22.33 1.03
N ARG A 106 -6.42 -23.48 1.36
CA ARG A 106 -6.43 -24.65 0.46
C ARG A 106 -7.87 -24.99 0.11
N VAL A 107 -8.21 -24.93 -1.18
CA VAL A 107 -9.36 -25.69 -1.69
C VAL A 107 -8.82 -27.10 -1.90
N GLU A 108 -9.13 -28.02 -1.00
CA GLU A 108 -8.89 -29.43 -1.26
C GLU A 108 -9.72 -29.82 -2.49
N GLY A 109 -9.02 -30.11 -3.59
CA GLY A 109 -9.61 -30.62 -4.84
C GLY A 109 -9.75 -32.13 -4.83
#